data_AF-A0A957ME73-F1
#
_entry.id   AF-A0A957ME73-F1
#
_cell.length_a   1.000
_cell.length_b   1.000
_cell.length_c   1.000
_cell.angle_alpha   90.00
_cell.angle_beta   90.00
_cell.angle_gamma   90.00
#
_symmetry.space_group_name_H-M   'P 1'
#
loop_
_entity.id
_entity.type
_entity.pdbx_description
1 polymer ?
#
loop_
_entity_poly.entity_id
_entity_poly.type
_entity_poly.pdbx_seq_one_letter_code
_entity_poly.pdbx_strand_id
1 'polypeptide(L)' 'IEWEGYSDGAQKVIKFLQEEMGVTKIRFPESSGIGIKPISEEGTSRLVRAAIQYAIDNNRKSVTLVHKGNIMKFT' A
#
# COMPACT_ATOMS: atom_id res chain seq x y z
N ILE A 1 -4.66 0.86 -8.23
CA ILE A 1 -4.40 -0.25 -9.19
C ILE A 1 -5.14 -1.44 -8.63
N GLU A 2 -6.18 -1.89 -9.33
CA GLU A 2 -7.06 -2.93 -8.83
C GLU A 2 -7.78 -3.67 -9.96
N TRP A 3 -8.30 -4.85 -9.63
CA TRP A 3 -9.12 -5.70 -10.49
C TRP A 3 -10.37 -6.15 -9.74
N GLU A 4 -11.50 -6.10 -10.42
CA GLU A 4 -12.81 -6.50 -9.89
C GLU A 4 -12.84 -8.00 -9.58
N GLY A 5 -13.61 -8.38 -8.55
CA GLY A 5 -13.86 -9.79 -8.25
C GLY A 5 -14.46 -10.53 -9.44
N TYR A 6 -14.17 -11.83 -9.55
CA TYR A 6 -14.57 -12.69 -10.67
C TYR A 6 -14.00 -12.30 -12.05
N SER A 7 -13.25 -11.20 -12.17
CA SER A 7 -12.62 -10.83 -13.44
C SER A 7 -11.42 -11.73 -13.77
N ASP A 8 -11.16 -11.93 -15.06
CA ASP A 8 -9.96 -12.64 -15.55
C ASP A 8 -8.67 -12.02 -15.03
N GLY A 9 -8.64 -10.68 -14.89
CA GLY A 9 -7.51 -9.94 -14.36
C GLY A 9 -7.21 -10.29 -12.90
N ALA A 10 -8.23 -10.32 -12.04
CA ALA A 10 -8.07 -10.72 -10.64
C ALA A 10 -7.60 -12.18 -10.54
N GLN A 11 -8.19 -13.09 -11.31
CA GLN A 11 -7.80 -14.50 -11.31
C GLN A 11 -6.35 -14.70 -11.75
N LYS A 12 -5.89 -13.96 -12.77
CA LYS A 12 -4.48 -14.01 -13.20
C LYS A 12 -3.51 -13.56 -12.11
N VAL A 13 -3.84 -12.49 -11.39
CA VAL A 13 -3.00 -11.99 -10.29
C VAL A 13 -3.00 -12.96 -9.11
N ILE A 14 -4.16 -13.49 -8.73
CA ILE A 14 -4.29 -14.47 -7.64
C ILE A 14 -3.46 -15.72 -7.95
N LYS A 15 -3.57 -16.24 -9.18
CA LYS A 15 -2.77 -17.38 -9.64
C LYS A 15 -1.28 -17.13 -9.50
N PHE A 16 -0.78 -15.99 -10.00
CA PHE A 16 0.62 -15.60 -9.84
C PHE A 16 1.04 -15.54 -8.36
N LEU A 17 0.24 -14.91 -7.50
CA LEU A 17 0.53 -14.81 -6.07
C LEU A 17 0.59 -16.18 -5.39
N GLN A 18 -0.26 -17.12 -5.79
CA GLN A 18 -0.29 -18.47 -5.21
C GLN A 18 0.83 -19.36 -5.74
N GLU A 19 1.03 -19.41 -7.06
CA GLU A 19 1.95 -20.34 -7.72
C GLU A 19 3.41 -19.86 -7.66
N GLU A 20 3.67 -18.58 -7.92
CA GLU A 20 5.04 -18.04 -8.01
C GLU A 20 5.52 -17.46 -6.68
N MET A 21 4.61 -16.87 -5.89
CA MET A 21 4.95 -16.16 -4.65
C MET A 21 4.56 -16.91 -3.38
N GLY A 22 3.93 -18.09 -3.50
CA GLY A 22 3.57 -18.96 -2.37
C GLY A 22 2.53 -18.40 -1.41
N VAL A 23 1.69 -17.45 -1.84
CA VAL A 23 0.69 -16.80 -0.99
C VAL A 23 -0.48 -17.75 -0.69
N THR A 24 -0.70 -18.09 0.59
CA THR A 24 -1.81 -18.96 1.03
C THR A 24 -2.90 -18.23 1.81
N LYS A 25 -2.74 -16.93 2.06
CA LYS A 25 -3.59 -16.16 3.00
C LYS A 25 -4.86 -15.55 2.38
N ILE A 26 -5.07 -15.68 1.08
CA ILE A 26 -6.30 -15.19 0.43
C ILE A 26 -7.45 -16.14 0.83
N ARG A 27 -8.40 -15.66 1.62
CA ARG A 27 -9.44 -16.50 2.24
C ARG A 27 -10.44 -17.09 1.23
N PHE A 28 -10.79 -16.31 0.20
CA PHE A 28 -11.77 -16.64 -0.84
C PHE A 28 -11.24 -16.26 -2.24
N PRO A 29 -10.25 -17.00 -2.77
CA PRO A 29 -9.54 -16.61 -3.99
C PRO A 29 -10.43 -16.52 -5.24
N GLU A 30 -11.47 -17.34 -5.35
CA GLU A 30 -12.34 -17.37 -6.54
C GLU A 30 -13.24 -16.13 -6.68
N SER A 31 -13.55 -15.46 -5.56
CA SER A 31 -14.49 -14.33 -5.54
C SER A 31 -13.85 -12.99 -5.13
N SER A 32 -12.56 -12.98 -4.77
CA SER A 32 -11.90 -11.77 -4.29
C SER A 32 -11.50 -10.85 -5.45
N GLY A 33 -11.80 -9.55 -5.31
CA GLY A 33 -11.07 -8.52 -6.05
C GLY A 33 -9.66 -8.35 -5.47
N ILE A 34 -8.74 -7.81 -6.27
CA ILE A 34 -7.34 -7.58 -5.86
C ILE A 34 -7.00 -6.10 -6.02
N GLY A 35 -6.49 -5.50 -4.94
CA GLY A 35 -5.90 -4.16 -4.95
C GLY A 35 -4.40 -4.20 -4.65
N ILE A 36 -3.63 -3.34 -5.31
CA ILE A 36 -2.20 -3.17 -5.06
C ILE A 36 -1.96 -1.83 -4.37
N LYS A 37 -1.25 -1.87 -3.24
CA LYS A 37 -0.83 -0.70 -2.47
C LYS A 37 0.69 -0.52 -2.58
N PRO A 38 1.18 0.29 -3.53
CA PRO A 38 2.58 0.70 -3.54
C PRO A 38 2.77 1.91 -2.63
N ILE A 39 3.80 1.87 -1.78
CA ILE A 39 4.32 3.04 -1.08
C ILE A 39 5.84 3.01 -1.27
N SER A 40 6.43 4.15 -1.61
CA SER A 40 7.86 4.26 -1.91
C SER A 40 8.56 5.28 -1.02
N GLU A 41 9.88 5.13 -0.93
CA GLU A 41 10.75 6.05 -0.20
C GLU A 41 10.71 7.45 -0.80
N GLU A 42 10.77 7.57 -2.13
CA GLU A 42 10.79 8.84 -2.83
C GLU A 42 9.47 9.59 -2.66
N GLY A 43 8.34 8.86 -2.78
CA GLY A 43 7.00 9.40 -2.58
C GLY A 43 6.79 9.92 -1.16
N THR A 44 7.31 9.20 -0.16
CA THR A 44 7.25 9.61 1.26
C THR A 44 8.19 10.78 1.53
N SER A 45 9.43 10.70 1.05
CA SER A 45 10.47 11.71 1.27
C SER A 45 10.08 13.08 0.75
N ARG A 46 9.48 13.16 -0.44
CA ARG A 46 9.01 14.45 -0.98
C ARG A 46 7.90 15.07 -0.12
N LEU A 47 6.98 14.24 0.38
CA LEU A 47 5.81 14.70 1.15
C LEU A 47 6.27 15.16 2.52
N VAL A 48 7.00 14.32 3.24
CA VAL A 48 7.50 14.63 4.59
C VAL A 48 8.40 15.86 4.56
N ARG A 49 9.25 16.01 3.54
CA ARG A 49 10.06 17.22 3.34
C ARG A 49 9.20 18.48 3.24
N ALA A 50 8.15 18.46 2.42
CA ALA A 50 7.23 19.59 2.28
C ALA A 50 6.48 19.88 3.60
N ALA A 51 6.08 18.85 4.34
CA ALA A 51 5.41 19.00 5.64
C ALA A 51 6.33 19.62 6.71
N ILE A 52 7.60 19.20 6.74
CA ILE A 52 8.62 19.78 7.63
C ILE A 52 8.88 21.25 7.24
N GLN A 53 9.04 21.54 5.95
CA GLN A 53 9.25 22.93 5.49
C GLN A 53 8.07 23.82 5.88
N TYR A 54 6.84 23.36 5.68
CA TYR A 54 5.64 24.08 6.11
C TYR A 54 5.63 24.34 7.61
N ALA A 55 6.04 23.35 8.42
CA ALA A 55 6.11 23.51 9.87
C ALA A 55 7.13 24.59 10.28
N ILE A 56 8.28 24.65 9.59
CA ILE A 56 9.30 25.70 9.78
C ILE A 56 8.72 27.06 9.40
N ASP A 57 8.17 27.20 8.19
CA ASP A 57 7.65 28.47 7.66
C ASP A 57 6.51 29.05 8.51
N ASN A 58 5.78 28.19 9.23
CA ASN A 58 4.60 28.56 10.00
C ASN A 58 4.77 28.38 11.52
N ASN A 59 6.01 28.25 12.01
CA ASN A 59 6.34 28.08 13.43
C ASN A 59 5.48 27.00 14.15
N ARG A 60 5.25 25.86 13.47
CA ARG A 60 4.53 24.72 14.06
C ARG A 60 5.46 23.93 14.95
N LYS A 61 4.98 23.52 16.12
CA LYS A 61 5.79 22.84 17.15
C LYS A 61 6.08 21.37 16.84
N SER A 62 5.29 20.73 15.97
CA SER A 62 5.43 19.31 15.68
C SER A 62 4.90 18.94 14.30
N VAL A 63 5.44 17.84 13.77
CA VAL A 63 4.90 17.09 12.65
C VAL A 63 4.69 15.66 13.15
N THR A 64 3.48 15.12 12.98
CA THR A 64 3.15 13.76 13.44
C THR A 64 2.98 12.85 12.23
N LEU A 65 3.77 11.79 12.16
CA LEU A 65 3.65 10.76 11.12
C LEU A 65 2.61 9.72 11.57
N VAL A 66 1.49 9.64 10.85
CA VAL A 66 0.42 8.68 11.13
C VAL A 66 0.58 7.49 10.19
N HIS A 67 0.62 6.28 10.75
CA HIS A 67 0.78 5.05 9.99
C HIS A 67 0.08 3.86 10.66
N LYS A 68 -0.10 2.77 9.91
CA LYS A 68 -0.58 1.47 10.43
C LYS A 68 0.45 0.37 10.21
N GLY A 69 1.71 0.73 10.52
CA GLY A 69 2.89 -0.10 10.27
C GLY A 69 2.97 -1.36 11.13
N ASN A 70 2.15 -1.47 12.17
CA ASN A 70 2.03 -2.69 12.97
C ASN A 70 1.45 -3.87 12.17
N ILE A 71 0.58 -3.58 11.18
CA ILE A 71 -0.02 -4.59 10.29
C ILE A 71 0.61 -4.51 8.89
N MET A 72 0.76 -3.30 8.33
CA MET A 72 1.31 -3.08 6.99
C MET A 72 2.80 -2.68 7.09
N LYS A 73 3.69 -3.66 7.24
CA LYS A 73 5.10 -3.42 7.62
C LYS A 73 6.01 -2.89 6.50
N PHE A 74 5.68 -3.19 5.24
CA PHE A 74 6.54 -2.92 4.07
C PHE A 74 5.92 -1.88 3.11
N THR A 75 4.94 -1.13 3.59
CA THR A 75 4.29 -0.03 2.90
C THR A 75 4.16 1.15 3.83
#